data_AF-A0A127SWY9-F1
#
_entry.id   AF-A0A127SWY9-F1
#
_cell.length_a   1.000
_cell.length_b   1.000
_cell.length_c   1.000
_cell.angle_alpha   90.00
_cell.angle_beta   90.00
_cell.angle_gamma   90.00
#
_symmetry.space_group_name_H-M   'P 1'
#
loop_
_entity.id
_entity.type
_entity.pdbx_description
1 polymer ?
#
loop_
_entity_poly.entity_id
_entity_poly.type
_entity_poly.pdbx_seq_one_letter_code
_entity_poly.pdbx_strand_id
1 'polypeptide(L)'
;SACASGSHSIGLGFMMIKQGLQDMVLCGGAQETNYYSMASFDALGAFSIRMNEPTKASRPFDRDRDGLIPSGGAASLVLEEYEHAKARGANILAEVVGYGFSSNGGDISQPSDDGSVIAMTRALNMAGVKEDDIDYINAHATSTHQGDMYEAIALNRMFNGKHALISSTKGMTGHECWMAGASEVVYSTLMMQNNFVAPNINFENPDEYSEKLNIAAKTYDTEINTVLSNSFGFGGTNSALVIKKI
;
A
#
# COMPACT_ATOMS: atom_id res chain seq x y z
N SER A 1 0.24 -1.27 14.65
CA SER A 1 -0.97 -1.75 13.93
C SER A 1 -0.57 -2.73 12.82
N ALA A 2 0.16 -3.81 13.17
CA ALA A 2 0.64 -4.84 12.24
C ALA A 2 1.19 -4.27 10.91
N CYS A 3 0.75 -4.82 9.77
CA CYS A 3 1.20 -4.45 8.44
C CYS A 3 0.83 -3.02 8.02
N ALA A 4 -0.13 -2.38 8.69
CA ALA A 4 -0.53 -0.99 8.43
C ALA A 4 0.27 0.02 9.27
N SER A 5 1.23 -0.42 10.10
CA SER A 5 1.93 0.46 11.06
C SER A 5 2.64 1.63 10.38
N GLY A 6 3.41 1.40 9.32
CA GLY A 6 4.08 2.47 8.59
C GLY A 6 3.11 3.50 7.97
N SER A 7 2.02 3.02 7.38
CA SER A 7 0.98 3.88 6.78
C SER A 7 0.23 4.71 7.84
N HIS A 8 -0.14 4.09 8.97
CA HIS A 8 -0.72 4.81 10.10
C HIS A 8 0.25 5.82 10.72
N SER A 9 1.55 5.50 10.80
CA SER A 9 2.56 6.45 11.29
C SER A 9 2.59 7.71 10.42
N ILE A 10 2.61 7.55 9.10
CA ILE A 10 2.55 8.67 8.15
C ILE A 10 1.24 9.44 8.29
N GLY A 11 0.09 8.75 8.30
CA GLY A 11 -1.21 9.38 8.43
C GLY A 11 -1.38 10.17 9.72
N LEU A 12 -0.91 9.64 10.85
CA LEU A 12 -0.92 10.36 12.13
C LEU A 12 0.06 11.53 12.14
N GLY A 13 1.26 11.38 11.57
CA GLY A 13 2.21 12.48 11.40
C GLY A 13 1.63 13.63 10.57
N PHE A 14 0.98 13.30 9.46
CA PHE A 14 0.24 14.24 8.63
C PHE A 14 -0.86 14.96 9.42
N MET A 15 -1.64 14.23 10.22
CA MET A 15 -2.69 14.84 11.05
C MET A 15 -2.13 15.78 12.12
N MET A 16 -0.99 15.44 12.75
CA MET A 16 -0.31 16.32 13.71
C MET A 16 0.12 17.63 13.06
N ILE A 17 0.73 17.56 11.87
CA ILE A 17 1.16 18.76 11.12
C ILE A 17 -0.06 19.58 10.68
N LYS A 18 -1.06 18.95 10.06
CA LYS A 18 -2.29 19.61 9.59
C LYS A 18 -3.04 20.33 10.70
N GLN A 19 -2.96 19.83 11.95
CA GLN A 19 -3.59 20.44 13.12
C GLN A 19 -2.71 21.50 13.81
N GLY A 20 -1.52 21.80 13.29
CA GLY A 20 -0.59 22.76 13.88
C GLY A 20 0.05 22.27 15.19
N LEU A 21 0.08 20.95 15.43
CA LEU A 21 0.67 20.37 16.63
C LEU A 21 2.17 20.17 16.52
N GLN A 22 2.70 19.99 15.30
CA GLN A 22 4.13 19.80 15.00
C GLN A 22 4.45 20.41 13.62
N ASP A 23 5.64 20.98 13.47
CA ASP A 23 6.12 21.46 12.15
C ASP A 23 6.85 20.36 11.36
N MET A 24 7.44 19.38 12.05
CA MET A 24 8.15 18.25 11.45
C MET A 24 7.89 16.97 12.24
N VAL A 25 7.72 15.86 11.54
CA VAL A 25 7.52 14.53 12.15
C VAL A 25 8.31 13.49 11.37
N LEU A 26 9.12 12.70 12.08
CA LEU A 26 9.71 11.48 11.52
C LEU A 26 8.69 10.34 11.61
N CYS A 27 8.27 9.83 10.46
CA CYS A 27 7.30 8.75 10.34
C CYS A 27 7.97 7.52 9.71
N GLY A 28 7.47 6.32 10.00
CA GLY A 28 8.02 5.12 9.38
C GLY A 28 7.62 3.81 10.06
N GLY A 29 8.37 2.77 9.72
CA GLY A 29 8.24 1.45 10.33
C GLY A 29 9.49 0.62 10.11
N ALA A 30 9.63 -0.43 10.90
CA ALA A 30 10.73 -1.39 10.80
C ALA A 30 10.21 -2.80 11.08
N GLN A 31 10.83 -3.78 10.44
CA GLN A 31 10.58 -5.19 10.67
C GLN A 31 11.90 -5.97 10.60
N GLU A 32 12.24 -6.67 11.66
CA GLU A 32 13.26 -7.71 11.59
C GLU A 32 12.62 -9.01 11.08
N THR A 33 13.30 -9.73 10.19
CA THR A 33 12.84 -11.04 9.70
C THR A 33 13.68 -12.14 10.33
N ASN A 34 13.09 -12.86 11.28
CA ASN A 34 13.68 -14.07 11.84
C ASN A 34 12.61 -15.12 12.16
N TYR A 35 13.04 -16.32 12.51
CA TYR A 35 12.13 -17.44 12.83
C TYR A 35 11.12 -17.07 13.93
N TYR A 36 11.54 -16.33 14.96
CA TYR A 36 10.68 -15.97 16.08
C TYR A 36 9.64 -14.92 15.70
N SER A 37 10.00 -13.94 14.86
CA SER A 37 9.08 -12.90 14.41
C SER A 37 8.03 -13.41 13.42
N MET A 38 8.34 -14.50 12.71
CA MET A 38 7.54 -15.01 11.60
C MET A 38 6.76 -16.30 11.93
N ALA A 39 7.05 -16.98 13.04
CA ALA A 39 6.42 -18.24 13.42
C ALA A 39 4.88 -18.16 13.49
N SER A 40 4.31 -17.03 13.93
CA SER A 40 2.85 -16.88 13.98
C SER A 40 2.21 -16.82 12.59
N PHE A 41 2.88 -16.23 11.60
CA PHE A 41 2.38 -16.22 10.21
C PHE A 41 2.45 -17.60 9.58
N ASP A 42 3.53 -18.35 9.86
CA ASP A 42 3.66 -19.74 9.42
C ASP A 42 2.59 -20.64 10.04
N ALA A 43 2.32 -20.48 11.33
CA ALA A 43 1.27 -21.21 12.04
C ALA A 43 -0.15 -20.92 11.51
N LEU A 44 -0.36 -19.74 10.91
CA LEU A 44 -1.61 -19.37 10.24
C LEU A 44 -1.69 -19.90 8.79
N GLY A 45 -0.62 -20.52 8.28
CA GLY A 45 -0.53 -20.94 6.88
C GLY A 45 -0.51 -19.76 5.92
N ALA A 46 0.05 -18.62 6.33
CA ALA A 46 0.04 -17.40 5.50
C ALA A 46 1.11 -17.39 4.41
N PHE A 47 2.15 -18.23 4.54
CA PHE A 47 3.29 -18.25 3.64
C PHE A 47 3.06 -19.08 2.39
N SER A 48 3.62 -18.62 1.27
CA SER A 48 3.73 -19.43 0.07
C SER A 48 4.52 -20.70 0.36
N ILE A 49 4.06 -21.82 -0.19
CA ILE A 49 4.73 -23.12 -0.07
C ILE A 49 5.59 -23.44 -1.30
N ARG A 50 5.72 -22.49 -2.23
CA ARG A 50 6.46 -22.63 -3.49
C ARG A 50 7.98 -22.51 -3.31
N MET A 51 8.57 -23.57 -2.76
CA MET A 51 10.01 -23.62 -2.48
C MET A 51 10.89 -23.89 -3.71
N ASN A 52 10.34 -24.51 -4.77
CA ASN A 52 11.10 -24.88 -5.97
C ASN A 52 11.31 -23.71 -6.95
N GLU A 53 10.47 -22.66 -6.86
CA GLU A 53 10.54 -21.47 -7.71
C GLU A 53 10.43 -20.20 -6.84
N PRO A 54 11.38 -19.95 -5.93
CA PRO A 54 11.25 -18.90 -4.91
C PRO A 54 11.10 -17.49 -5.50
N THR A 55 11.72 -17.21 -6.65
CA THR A 55 11.59 -15.93 -7.36
C THR A 55 10.19 -15.69 -7.94
N LYS A 56 9.35 -16.73 -8.02
CA LYS A 56 7.97 -16.67 -8.49
C LYS A 56 6.94 -16.82 -7.37
N ALA A 57 7.37 -16.92 -6.11
CA ALA A 57 6.51 -17.33 -5.02
C ALA A 57 5.54 -16.20 -4.60
N SER A 58 6.01 -14.96 -4.47
CA SER A 58 5.12 -13.81 -4.29
C SER A 58 4.53 -13.40 -5.63
N ARG A 59 3.21 -13.54 -5.78
CA ARG A 59 2.46 -13.26 -7.01
C ARG A 59 1.12 -12.59 -6.70
N PRO A 60 1.15 -11.34 -6.21
CA PRO A 60 -0.06 -10.62 -5.84
C PRO A 60 -1.10 -10.61 -6.96
N PHE A 61 -2.37 -10.84 -6.61
CA PHE A 61 -3.52 -10.95 -7.51
C PHE A 61 -3.54 -12.12 -8.50
N ASP A 62 -2.45 -12.89 -8.63
CA ASP A 62 -2.44 -14.05 -9.53
C ASP A 62 -3.37 -15.15 -9.02
N ARG A 63 -4.09 -15.83 -9.92
CA ARG A 63 -4.98 -16.95 -9.59
C ARG A 63 -4.25 -18.04 -8.81
N ASP A 64 -3.00 -18.30 -9.16
CA ASP A 64 -2.19 -19.41 -8.64
C ASP A 64 -1.31 -18.98 -7.44
N ARG A 65 -1.61 -17.83 -6.82
CA ARG A 65 -1.02 -17.38 -5.54
C ARG A 65 -1.33 -18.37 -4.43
N ASP A 66 -0.36 -18.61 -3.55
CA ASP A 66 -0.49 -19.61 -2.47
C ASP A 66 -0.04 -19.07 -1.10
N GLY A 67 0.19 -17.76 -1.00
CA GLY A 67 0.61 -17.11 0.23
C GLY A 67 1.63 -15.99 0.00
N LEU A 68 1.97 -15.32 1.09
CA LEU A 68 2.94 -14.23 1.10
C LEU A 68 4.37 -14.74 1.27
N ILE A 69 5.35 -13.90 0.94
CA ILE A 69 6.76 -14.11 1.27
C ILE A 69 7.16 -13.08 2.32
N PRO A 70 7.63 -13.48 3.52
CA PRO A 70 8.03 -12.52 4.54
C PRO A 70 9.30 -11.76 4.13
N SER A 71 9.34 -10.47 4.44
CA SER A 71 10.47 -9.58 4.23
C SER A 71 10.62 -8.62 5.42
N GLY A 72 11.60 -7.73 5.37
CA GLY A 72 11.91 -6.83 6.47
C GLY A 72 12.94 -5.76 6.11
N GLY A 73 13.31 -4.96 7.10
CA GLY A 73 14.14 -3.77 6.97
C GLY A 73 13.56 -2.60 7.76
N ALA A 74 13.84 -1.38 7.31
CA ALA A 74 13.18 -0.18 7.81
C ALA A 74 13.00 0.85 6.70
N ALA A 75 11.94 1.65 6.80
CA ALA A 75 11.72 2.81 5.96
C ALA A 75 11.21 3.97 6.82
N SER A 76 11.68 5.18 6.50
CA SER A 76 11.30 6.39 7.21
C SER A 76 11.15 7.56 6.24
N LEU A 77 10.22 8.45 6.56
CA LEU A 77 9.98 9.71 5.86
C LEU A 77 9.96 10.84 6.87
N VAL A 78 10.49 11.99 6.48
CA VAL A 78 10.30 13.24 7.22
C VAL A 78 9.10 13.95 6.60
N LEU A 79 8.04 14.08 7.38
CA LEU A 79 6.92 14.97 7.05
C LEU A 79 7.19 16.34 7.64
N GLU A 80 6.82 17.38 6.91
CA GLU A 80 7.09 18.76 7.29
C GLU A 80 5.96 19.67 6.81
N GLU A 81 5.65 20.70 7.60
CA GLU A 81 4.72 21.76 7.22
C GLU A 81 5.24 22.50 5.97
N TYR A 82 4.34 22.78 5.03
CA TYR A 82 4.71 23.22 3.69
C TYR A 82 5.40 24.59 3.67
N GLU A 83 4.90 25.57 4.41
CA GLU A 83 5.53 26.89 4.45
C GLU A 83 6.86 26.87 5.23
N HIS A 84 6.97 26.04 6.27
CA HIS A 84 8.21 25.77 6.99
C HIS A 84 9.28 25.15 6.06
N ALA A 85 8.91 24.11 5.30
CA ALA A 85 9.78 23.47 4.31
C ALA A 85 10.25 24.47 3.24
N LYS A 86 9.33 25.29 2.72
CA LYS A 86 9.64 26.34 1.73
C LYS A 86 10.57 27.42 2.29
N ALA A 87 10.31 27.91 3.50
CA ALA A 87 11.09 28.97 4.12
C ALA A 87 12.57 28.60 4.25
N ARG A 88 12.87 27.32 4.52
CA ARG A 88 14.24 26.80 4.60
C ARG A 88 14.81 26.26 3.28
N GLY A 89 14.06 26.33 2.17
CA GLY A 89 14.49 25.84 0.86
C GLY A 89 14.65 24.30 0.80
N ALA A 90 13.79 23.55 1.48
CA ALA A 90 13.81 22.10 1.45
C ALA A 90 13.51 21.55 0.04
N ASN A 91 14.16 20.46 -0.35
CA ASN A 91 13.74 19.69 -1.53
C ASN A 91 12.50 18.87 -1.19
N ILE A 92 11.33 19.29 -1.67
CA ILE A 92 10.07 18.61 -1.39
C ILE A 92 9.86 17.50 -2.43
N LEU A 93 9.71 16.26 -1.96
CA LEU A 93 9.63 15.09 -2.85
C LEU A 93 8.21 14.82 -3.35
N ALA A 94 7.23 15.01 -2.48
CA ALA A 94 5.80 14.83 -2.71
C ALA A 94 5.01 15.44 -1.55
N GLU A 95 3.70 15.55 -1.70
CA GLU A 95 2.77 16.00 -0.67
C GLU A 95 1.84 14.86 -0.21
N VAL A 96 1.67 14.67 1.09
CA VAL A 96 0.59 13.84 1.65
C VAL A 96 -0.66 14.71 1.73
N VAL A 97 -1.68 14.42 0.91
CA VAL A 97 -2.88 15.26 0.81
C VAL A 97 -4.12 14.63 1.44
N GLY A 98 -4.12 13.32 1.67
CA GLY A 98 -5.23 12.61 2.27
C GLY A 98 -4.80 11.41 3.09
N TYR A 99 -5.51 11.18 4.18
CA TYR A 99 -5.37 10.00 5.03
C TYR A 99 -6.76 9.50 5.44
N GLY A 100 -6.98 8.20 5.26
CA GLY A 100 -8.18 7.52 5.68
C GLY A 100 -7.83 6.24 6.41
N PHE A 101 -8.56 5.97 7.49
CA PHE A 101 -8.43 4.71 8.21
C PHE A 101 -9.81 4.14 8.58
N SER A 102 -9.86 2.84 8.78
CA SER A 102 -11.07 2.14 9.22
C SER A 102 -10.70 0.87 10.00
N SER A 103 -11.72 0.19 10.52
CA SER A 103 -11.60 -1.17 11.03
C SER A 103 -12.67 -2.06 10.41
N ASN A 104 -12.36 -3.35 10.21
CA ASN A 104 -13.34 -4.34 9.73
C ASN A 104 -14.45 -4.59 10.75
N GLY A 105 -14.18 -4.41 12.05
CA GLY A 105 -15.17 -4.62 13.12
C GLY A 105 -15.71 -6.06 13.25
N GLY A 106 -15.04 -7.03 12.60
CA GLY A 106 -15.39 -8.44 12.58
C GLY A 106 -14.31 -9.33 13.20
N ASP A 107 -14.04 -10.49 12.59
CA ASP A 107 -13.00 -11.43 13.04
C ASP A 107 -11.59 -10.82 12.86
N ILE A 108 -10.68 -11.17 13.77
CA ILE A 108 -9.32 -10.61 13.87
C ILE A 108 -8.46 -10.88 12.63
N SER A 109 -8.70 -12.00 11.93
CA SER A 109 -7.89 -12.41 10.78
C SER A 109 -8.61 -12.31 9.44
N GLN A 110 -9.89 -11.95 9.41
CA GLN A 110 -10.66 -11.90 8.17
C GLN A 110 -10.52 -10.53 7.49
N PRO A 111 -10.03 -10.47 6.25
CA PRO A 111 -10.08 -9.25 5.45
C PRO A 111 -11.53 -8.83 5.17
N SER A 112 -11.73 -7.56 4.83
CA SER A 112 -13.04 -7.01 4.47
C SER A 112 -12.87 -5.99 3.36
N ASP A 113 -13.69 -6.12 2.32
CA ASP A 113 -13.80 -5.14 1.27
C ASP A 113 -14.49 -3.86 1.77
N ASP A 114 -15.52 -3.95 2.62
CA ASP A 114 -16.18 -2.77 3.20
C ASP A 114 -15.22 -1.91 4.04
N GLY A 115 -14.41 -2.53 4.89
CA GLY A 115 -13.37 -1.83 5.64
C GLY A 115 -12.40 -1.10 4.72
N SER A 116 -11.95 -1.78 3.66
CA SER A 116 -11.04 -1.23 2.64
C SER A 116 -11.66 -0.03 1.92
N VAL A 117 -12.92 -0.14 1.48
CA VAL A 117 -13.67 0.95 0.82
C VAL A 117 -13.83 2.15 1.73
N ILE A 118 -14.12 1.95 3.03
CA ILE A 118 -14.24 3.05 4.00
C ILE A 118 -12.92 3.80 4.14
N ALA A 119 -11.79 3.09 4.26
CA ALA A 119 -10.48 3.72 4.40
C ALA A 119 -10.12 4.52 3.13
N MET A 120 -10.26 3.92 1.95
CA MET A 120 -9.99 4.59 0.67
C MET A 120 -10.89 5.81 0.47
N THR A 121 -12.21 5.67 0.66
CA THR A 121 -13.17 6.78 0.53
C THR A 121 -12.82 7.95 1.45
N ARG A 122 -12.42 7.69 2.70
CA ARG A 122 -12.00 8.74 3.64
C ARG A 122 -10.74 9.46 3.17
N ALA A 123 -9.77 8.73 2.63
CA ALA A 123 -8.52 9.30 2.12
C ALA A 123 -8.77 10.20 0.89
N LEU A 124 -9.56 9.73 -0.08
CA LEU A 124 -9.95 10.51 -1.26
C LEU A 124 -10.74 11.77 -0.89
N ASN A 125 -11.71 11.64 0.02
CA ASN A 125 -12.49 12.79 0.51
C ASN A 125 -11.61 13.83 1.21
N MET A 126 -10.66 13.39 2.04
CA MET A 126 -9.74 14.31 2.72
C MET A 126 -8.80 15.03 1.74
N ALA A 127 -8.38 14.34 0.68
CA ALA A 127 -7.57 14.89 -0.40
C ALA A 127 -8.36 15.76 -1.40
N GLY A 128 -9.70 15.75 -1.33
CA GLY A 128 -10.56 16.47 -2.27
C GLY A 128 -10.44 15.96 -3.71
N VAL A 129 -10.19 14.66 -3.89
CA VAL A 129 -10.03 14.01 -5.20
C VAL A 129 -11.08 12.92 -5.41
N LYS A 130 -11.35 12.58 -6.67
CA LYS A 130 -12.22 11.48 -7.10
C LYS A 130 -11.38 10.28 -7.56
N GLU A 131 -12.04 9.15 -7.78
CA GLU A 131 -11.40 7.93 -8.27
C GLU A 131 -10.72 8.13 -9.64
N ASP A 132 -11.31 8.94 -10.52
CA ASP A 132 -10.75 9.34 -11.82
C ASP A 132 -9.59 10.34 -11.73
N ASP A 133 -9.23 10.82 -10.54
CA ASP A 133 -8.05 11.68 -10.36
C ASP A 133 -6.81 10.86 -9.93
N ILE A 134 -6.98 9.56 -9.68
CA ILE A 134 -5.90 8.66 -9.25
C ILE A 134 -5.23 8.04 -10.48
N ASP A 135 -3.92 8.23 -10.62
CA ASP A 135 -3.15 7.68 -11.72
C ASP A 135 -2.61 6.28 -11.42
N TYR A 136 -2.27 6.05 -10.16
CA TYR A 136 -1.68 4.80 -9.70
C TYR A 136 -2.18 4.41 -8.31
N ILE A 137 -2.47 3.11 -8.15
CA ILE A 137 -2.79 2.49 -6.88
C ILE A 137 -1.69 1.51 -6.53
N ASN A 138 -0.96 1.80 -5.47
CA ASN A 138 -0.11 0.82 -4.83
C ASN A 138 -0.97 0.00 -3.86
N ALA A 139 -1.33 -1.22 -4.29
CA ALA A 139 -2.16 -2.13 -3.55
C ALA A 139 -1.41 -2.77 -2.38
N HIS A 140 -2.15 -3.16 -1.33
CA HIS A 140 -1.57 -3.92 -0.25
C HIS A 140 -1.25 -5.37 -0.66
N ALA A 141 -2.02 -5.95 -1.58
CA ALA A 141 -2.03 -7.33 -2.04
C ALA A 141 -0.76 -8.13 -1.70
N THR A 142 -0.96 -9.06 -0.78
CA THR A 142 0.10 -9.79 -0.08
C THR A 142 0.44 -11.10 -0.76
N SER A 143 -0.24 -11.47 -1.86
CA SER A 143 -0.19 -12.81 -2.48
C SER A 143 -0.93 -13.87 -1.65
N THR A 144 -1.77 -13.46 -0.70
CA THR A 144 -2.67 -14.37 0.03
C THR A 144 -4.01 -14.47 -0.68
N HIS A 145 -4.68 -15.63 -0.61
CA HIS A 145 -5.95 -15.85 -1.30
C HIS A 145 -7.02 -14.82 -0.89
N GLN A 146 -7.32 -14.73 0.41
CA GLN A 146 -8.37 -13.86 0.91
C GLN A 146 -7.99 -12.38 0.85
N GLY A 147 -6.75 -12.02 1.22
CA GLY A 147 -6.32 -10.62 1.25
C GLY A 147 -6.46 -9.97 -0.12
N ASP A 148 -5.86 -10.60 -1.14
CA ASP A 148 -5.89 -10.09 -2.51
C ASP A 148 -7.31 -10.14 -3.11
N MET A 149 -8.11 -11.15 -2.77
CA MET A 149 -9.52 -11.25 -3.23
C MET A 149 -10.36 -10.09 -2.71
N TYR A 150 -10.35 -9.83 -1.40
CA TYR A 150 -11.16 -8.76 -0.80
C TYR A 150 -10.66 -7.37 -1.21
N GLU A 151 -9.34 -7.19 -1.33
CA GLU A 151 -8.80 -5.95 -1.88
C GLU A 151 -9.22 -5.76 -3.34
N ALA A 152 -9.17 -6.81 -4.17
CA ALA A 152 -9.62 -6.72 -5.55
C ALA A 152 -11.11 -6.40 -5.67
N ILE A 153 -11.96 -6.96 -4.81
CA ILE A 153 -13.39 -6.61 -4.73
C ILE A 153 -13.57 -5.14 -4.37
N ALA A 154 -12.85 -4.64 -3.36
CA ALA A 154 -12.92 -3.25 -2.94
C ALA A 154 -12.44 -2.28 -4.04
N LEU A 155 -11.33 -2.60 -4.70
CA LEU A 155 -10.78 -1.83 -5.81
C LEU A 155 -11.74 -1.84 -7.00
N ASN A 156 -12.31 -2.99 -7.37
CA ASN A 156 -13.29 -3.06 -8.44
C ASN A 156 -14.56 -2.25 -8.13
N ARG A 157 -15.04 -2.26 -6.87
CA ARG A 157 -16.21 -1.45 -6.45
C ARG A 157 -15.99 0.05 -6.67
N MET A 158 -14.76 0.55 -6.48
CA MET A 158 -14.43 1.98 -6.56
C MET A 158 -13.86 2.40 -7.92
N PHE A 159 -12.99 1.58 -8.50
CA PHE A 159 -12.11 1.93 -9.62
C PHE A 159 -12.38 1.15 -10.91
N ASN A 160 -13.41 0.30 -10.98
CA ASN A 160 -13.74 -0.38 -12.24
C ASN A 160 -14.09 0.63 -13.35
N GLY A 161 -13.49 0.45 -14.52
CA GLY A 161 -13.62 1.36 -15.66
C GLY A 161 -12.90 2.71 -15.49
N LYS A 162 -12.08 2.89 -14.45
CA LYS A 162 -11.22 4.06 -14.25
C LYS A 162 -9.81 3.81 -14.80
N HIS A 163 -9.00 4.86 -14.97
CA HIS A 163 -7.69 4.73 -15.65
C HIS A 163 -6.54 4.29 -14.76
N ALA A 164 -6.69 4.37 -13.42
CA ALA A 164 -5.61 4.10 -12.48
C ALA A 164 -4.92 2.75 -12.74
N LEU A 165 -3.59 2.75 -12.90
CA LEU A 165 -2.80 1.52 -12.95
C LEU A 165 -2.67 0.94 -11.54
N ILE A 166 -2.66 -0.38 -11.41
CA ILE A 166 -2.63 -1.06 -10.11
C ILE A 166 -1.46 -2.06 -10.07
N SER A 167 -0.64 -2.00 -9.03
CA SER A 167 0.35 -3.06 -8.76
C SER A 167 0.59 -3.21 -7.26
N SER A 168 1.21 -4.33 -6.88
CA SER A 168 1.76 -4.54 -5.53
C SER A 168 3.26 -4.70 -5.62
N THR A 169 3.97 -3.83 -4.92
CA THR A 169 5.44 -3.87 -4.79
C THR A 169 5.93 -5.15 -4.12
N LYS A 170 5.06 -5.86 -3.38
CA LYS A 170 5.39 -7.09 -2.64
C LYS A 170 5.78 -8.25 -3.53
N GLY A 171 5.38 -8.24 -4.81
CA GLY A 171 5.90 -9.21 -5.79
C GLY A 171 7.43 -9.13 -5.91
N MET A 172 8.00 -7.92 -5.77
CA MET A 172 9.44 -7.68 -5.85
C MET A 172 10.14 -7.69 -4.49
N THR A 173 9.51 -7.14 -3.45
CA THR A 173 10.14 -6.91 -2.15
C THR A 173 9.81 -7.98 -1.11
N GLY A 174 8.83 -8.84 -1.38
CA GLY A 174 8.12 -9.58 -0.36
C GLY A 174 7.27 -8.66 0.52
N HIS A 175 6.59 -9.24 1.51
CA HIS A 175 5.82 -8.49 2.47
C HIS A 175 6.72 -7.98 3.61
N GLU A 176 7.06 -6.69 3.57
CA GLU A 176 7.91 -6.02 4.57
C GLU A 176 7.18 -5.74 5.91
N CYS A 177 6.01 -6.35 6.11
CA CYS A 177 5.19 -6.28 7.33
C CYS A 177 5.05 -4.86 7.92
N TRP A 178 5.62 -4.57 9.10
CA TRP A 178 5.39 -3.33 9.85
C TRP A 178 5.95 -2.08 9.13
N MET A 179 6.98 -2.23 8.27
CA MET A 179 7.49 -1.12 7.47
C MET A 179 6.74 -0.91 6.16
N ALA A 180 5.92 -1.88 5.72
CA ALA A 180 5.35 -1.94 4.37
C ALA A 180 4.69 -0.61 3.96
N GLY A 181 3.80 -0.06 4.78
CA GLY A 181 3.13 1.20 4.45
C GLY A 181 4.06 2.42 4.29
N ALA A 182 5.27 2.39 4.84
CA ALA A 182 6.26 3.45 4.68
C ALA A 182 7.16 3.24 3.45
N SER A 183 7.67 2.02 3.25
CA SER A 183 8.46 1.68 2.06
C SER A 183 7.63 1.80 0.78
N GLU A 184 6.36 1.40 0.82
CA GLU A 184 5.38 1.57 -0.25
C GLU A 184 5.22 3.03 -0.70
N VAL A 185 5.18 3.98 0.25
CA VAL A 185 5.15 5.41 -0.07
C VAL A 185 6.47 5.85 -0.69
N VAL A 186 7.61 5.39 -0.17
CA VAL A 186 8.93 5.67 -0.77
C VAL A 186 8.99 5.18 -2.22
N TYR A 187 8.61 3.93 -2.48
CA TYR A 187 8.58 3.37 -3.83
C TYR A 187 7.63 4.14 -4.75
N SER A 188 6.45 4.49 -4.24
CA SER A 188 5.46 5.28 -4.98
C SER A 188 5.95 6.68 -5.32
N THR A 189 6.65 7.36 -4.40
CA THR A 189 7.26 8.66 -4.66
C THR A 189 8.39 8.54 -5.70
N LEU A 190 9.20 7.49 -5.66
CA LEU A 190 10.23 7.25 -6.69
C LEU A 190 9.62 7.02 -8.07
N MET A 191 8.57 6.19 -8.15
CA MET A 191 7.78 5.98 -9.38
C MET A 191 7.21 7.29 -9.92
N MET A 192 6.64 8.11 -9.04
CA MET A 192 6.08 9.43 -9.35
C MET A 192 7.12 10.42 -9.88
N GLN A 193 8.29 10.51 -9.24
CA GLN A 193 9.36 11.42 -9.66
C GLN A 193 10.01 11.04 -11.00
N ASN A 194 9.94 9.75 -11.36
CA ASN A 194 10.59 9.21 -12.55
C ASN A 194 9.59 8.81 -13.65
N ASN A 195 8.30 9.15 -13.49
CA ASN A 195 7.24 8.91 -14.47
C ASN A 195 7.18 7.45 -14.97
N PHE A 196 7.14 6.50 -14.04
CA PHE A 196 6.91 5.09 -14.39
C PHE A 196 6.11 4.36 -13.32
N VAL A 197 5.33 3.35 -13.73
CA VAL A 197 4.71 2.36 -12.83
C VAL A 197 5.49 1.06 -12.91
N ALA A 198 5.94 0.56 -11.76
CA ALA A 198 6.65 -0.71 -11.64
C ALA A 198 5.70 -1.91 -11.86
N PRO A 199 6.21 -3.03 -12.43
CA PRO A 199 5.40 -4.19 -12.76
C PRO A 199 4.90 -4.91 -11.50
N ASN A 200 3.67 -5.42 -11.57
CA ASN A 200 3.17 -6.47 -10.70
C ASN A 200 3.77 -7.81 -11.17
N ILE A 201 5.01 -8.09 -10.77
CA ILE A 201 5.72 -9.29 -11.22
C ILE A 201 5.01 -10.58 -10.78
N ASN A 202 5.28 -11.67 -11.50
CA ASN A 202 4.67 -13.00 -11.29
C ASN A 202 3.15 -13.07 -11.46
N PHE A 203 2.52 -12.03 -12.00
CA PHE A 203 1.12 -12.04 -12.43
C PHE A 203 1.01 -12.56 -13.87
N GLU A 204 0.67 -13.83 -14.00
CA GLU A 204 0.57 -14.56 -15.27
C GLU A 204 -0.88 -14.93 -15.61
N ASN A 205 -1.70 -15.23 -14.59
CA ASN A 205 -3.07 -15.71 -14.74
C ASN A 205 -4.02 -14.89 -13.86
N PRO A 206 -4.85 -14.01 -14.43
CA PRO A 206 -5.91 -13.36 -13.66
C PRO A 206 -6.96 -14.38 -13.18
N ASP A 207 -7.53 -14.10 -12.01
CA ASP A 207 -8.76 -14.72 -11.51
C ASP A 207 -9.99 -13.81 -11.75
N GLU A 208 -11.18 -14.29 -11.38
CA GLU A 208 -12.46 -13.59 -11.58
C GLU A 208 -12.58 -12.22 -10.86
N TYR A 209 -11.66 -11.91 -9.94
CA TYR A 209 -11.62 -10.64 -9.21
C TYR A 209 -10.60 -9.69 -9.82
N SER A 210 -9.40 -10.19 -10.10
CA SER A 210 -8.28 -9.43 -10.64
C SER A 210 -8.42 -9.11 -12.13
N GLU A 211 -9.15 -9.91 -12.92
CA GLU A 211 -9.41 -9.63 -14.34
C GLU A 211 -10.14 -8.30 -14.59
N LYS A 212 -10.82 -7.77 -13.56
CA LYS A 212 -11.57 -6.51 -13.60
C LYS A 212 -10.71 -5.29 -13.27
N LEU A 213 -9.47 -5.51 -12.85
CA LEU A 213 -8.54 -4.48 -12.42
C LEU A 213 -7.55 -4.14 -13.54
N ASN A 214 -7.14 -2.88 -13.60
CA ASN A 214 -6.09 -2.42 -14.52
C ASN A 214 -4.69 -2.74 -13.95
N ILE A 215 -4.38 -4.03 -13.80
CA ILE A 215 -3.10 -4.49 -13.23
C ILE A 215 -1.95 -4.18 -14.18
N ALA A 216 -0.93 -3.48 -13.67
CA ALA A 216 0.30 -3.17 -14.39
C ALA A 216 1.21 -4.41 -14.46
N ALA A 217 0.91 -5.38 -15.34
CA ALA A 217 1.68 -6.63 -15.48
C ALA A 217 3.12 -6.46 -16.01
N LYS A 218 3.46 -5.27 -16.50
CA LYS A 218 4.79 -4.87 -16.99
C LYS A 218 5.08 -3.44 -16.52
N THR A 219 6.30 -2.95 -16.72
CA THR A 219 6.61 -1.54 -16.49
C THR A 219 5.86 -0.67 -17.50
N TYR A 220 5.31 0.45 -17.03
CA TYR A 220 4.69 1.47 -17.89
C TYR A 220 5.41 2.80 -17.68
N ASP A 221 5.98 3.37 -18.73
CA ASP A 221 6.46 4.75 -18.73
C ASP A 221 5.24 5.67 -18.86
N THR A 222 4.84 6.30 -17.75
CA THR A 222 3.67 7.16 -17.67
C THR A 222 3.85 8.19 -16.57
N GLU A 223 3.33 9.39 -16.79
CA GLU A 223 3.26 10.38 -15.71
C GLU A 223 2.31 9.89 -14.61
N ILE A 224 2.72 10.14 -13.36
CA ILE A 224 1.92 9.87 -12.15
C ILE A 224 1.89 11.19 -11.39
N ASN A 225 0.70 11.72 -11.15
CA ASN A 225 0.50 12.94 -10.37
C ASN A 225 -0.17 12.64 -9.02
N THR A 226 -1.06 11.65 -8.98
CA THR A 226 -1.74 11.25 -7.74
C THR A 226 -1.66 9.74 -7.52
N VAL A 227 -1.19 9.34 -6.34
CA VAL A 227 -1.11 7.94 -5.91
C VAL A 227 -2.05 7.68 -4.74
N LEU A 228 -2.78 6.56 -4.81
CA LEU A 228 -3.43 5.95 -3.65
C LEU A 228 -2.55 4.79 -3.16
N SER A 229 -2.09 4.82 -1.92
CA SER A 229 -1.34 3.72 -1.30
C SER A 229 -2.15 3.08 -0.18
N ASN A 230 -2.42 1.78 -0.33
CA ASN A 230 -3.24 1.02 0.61
C ASN A 230 -2.39 0.10 1.49
N SER A 231 -2.73 0.06 2.78
CA SER A 231 -2.17 -0.92 3.72
C SER A 231 -3.27 -1.50 4.59
N PHE A 232 -3.51 -2.81 4.46
CA PHE A 232 -4.57 -3.53 5.16
C PHE A 232 -3.96 -4.56 6.11
N GLY A 233 -3.91 -4.20 7.38
CA GLY A 233 -3.22 -4.96 8.41
C GLY A 233 -4.09 -6.01 9.11
N PHE A 234 -3.40 -6.99 9.69
CA PHE A 234 -3.97 -7.97 10.61
C PHE A 234 -4.73 -7.29 11.76
N GLY A 235 -5.81 -7.90 12.24
CA GLY A 235 -6.76 -7.27 13.17
C GLY A 235 -7.80 -6.39 12.47
N GLY A 236 -7.84 -6.42 11.14
CA GLY A 236 -8.76 -5.63 10.33
C GLY A 236 -8.51 -4.13 10.45
N THR A 237 -7.24 -3.70 10.52
CA THR A 237 -6.86 -2.28 10.58
C THR A 237 -6.49 -1.80 9.19
N ASN A 238 -7.27 -0.86 8.65
CA ASN A 238 -7.08 -0.41 7.27
C ASN A 238 -6.57 1.03 7.25
N SER A 239 -5.58 1.29 6.40
CA SER A 239 -4.97 2.60 6.19
C SER A 239 -4.86 2.87 4.70
N ALA A 240 -5.25 4.07 4.28
CA ALA A 240 -5.11 4.54 2.91
C ALA A 240 -4.53 5.95 2.93
N LEU A 241 -3.55 6.20 2.06
CA LEU A 241 -2.88 7.49 1.90
C LEU A 241 -3.02 7.97 0.47
N VAL A 242 -3.26 9.27 0.29
CA VAL A 242 -3.20 9.93 -1.02
C VAL A 242 -1.98 10.81 -1.06
N ILE A 243 -1.11 10.56 -2.03
CA ILE A 243 0.16 11.27 -2.26
C ILE A 243 0.07 12.01 -3.59
N LYS A 244 0.49 13.27 -3.62
CA LYS A 244 0.52 14.10 -4.83
C LYS A 244 1.91 14.60 -5.16
N LYS A 245 2.15 14.74 -6.47
CA LYS A 245 3.28 15.48 -7.02
C LYS A 245 3.07 16.98 -6.75
N ILE A 246 4.17 17.69 -6.47
CA ILE A 246 4.19 19.16 -6.32
C ILE A 246 4.54 19.81 -7.65
#